data_AF-A0A084SH60-F1
#
_entry.id   AF-A0A084SH60-F1
#
_cell.length_a   1.000
_cell.length_b   1.000
_cell.length_c   1.000
_cell.angle_alpha   90.00
_cell.angle_beta   90.00
_cell.angle_gamma   90.00
#
_symmetry.space_group_name_H-M   'P 1'
#
loop_
_entity.id
_entity.type
_entity.pdbx_description
1 polymer ?
#
loop_
_entity_poly.entity_id
_entity_poly.type
_entity_poly.pdbx_seq_one_letter_code
_entity_poly.pdbx_strand_id
1 'polypeptide(L)'
;MAKIFISHSSKDKPFAIELKRRLESKGHDAWLDLSELLVGDEIRTKIDEGIERSDVVVFVLSPDAILSRWFNYELRVAQTLLRSGKKRPLFPVLLRECTNLPPDLEGVRFADFRRDHEQGWKELEQGLSQWERVQQPSSPHAPPSRSEPAQPPISG
;
A
#
# COMPACT_ATOMS: atom_id res chain seq x y z
N MET A 1 -9.39 -5.78 6.32
CA MET A 1 -9.85 -4.53 5.67
C MET A 1 -8.83 -3.46 5.98
N ALA A 2 -8.20 -2.94 4.94
CA ALA A 2 -7.18 -1.89 5.03
C ALA A 2 -7.75 -0.59 4.46
N LYS A 3 -7.34 0.54 5.03
CA LYS A 3 -7.58 1.88 4.50
C LYS A 3 -6.50 2.23 3.50
N ILE A 4 -6.87 2.35 2.23
CA ILE A 4 -5.94 2.51 1.11
C ILE A 4 -6.12 3.88 0.47
N PHE A 5 -5.09 4.71 0.58
CA PHE A 5 -5.01 5.96 -0.17
C PHE A 5 -4.35 5.72 -1.53
N ILE A 6 -4.99 6.16 -2.62
CA ILE A 6 -4.45 6.04 -3.98
C ILE A 6 -4.01 7.42 -4.47
N SER A 7 -2.69 7.65 -4.49
CA SER A 7 -2.10 8.84 -5.11
C SER A 7 -1.93 8.62 -6.61
N HIS A 8 -2.36 9.59 -7.41
CA HIS A 8 -2.37 9.54 -8.87
C HIS A 8 -2.35 10.95 -9.48
N SER A 9 -1.88 11.07 -10.72
CA SER A 9 -2.08 12.31 -11.48
C SER A 9 -3.54 12.46 -11.88
N SER A 10 -4.07 13.69 -11.96
CA SER A 10 -5.43 13.95 -12.43
C SER A 10 -5.72 13.37 -13.82
N LYS A 11 -4.68 13.24 -14.67
CA LYS A 11 -4.75 12.60 -15.99
C LYS A 11 -4.92 11.09 -15.94
N ASP A 12 -4.54 10.45 -14.83
CA ASP A 12 -4.66 9.00 -14.60
C ASP A 12 -5.91 8.66 -13.78
N LYS A 13 -6.79 9.63 -13.52
CA LYS A 13 -8.03 9.45 -12.74
C LYS A 13 -8.93 8.30 -13.23
N PRO A 14 -9.12 8.06 -14.54
CA PRO A 14 -9.90 6.91 -14.99
C PRO A 14 -9.35 5.57 -14.47
N PHE A 15 -8.02 5.39 -14.54
CA PHE A 15 -7.36 4.20 -14.01
C PHE A 15 -7.45 4.13 -12.48
N ALA A 16 -7.25 5.25 -11.79
CA ALA A 16 -7.34 5.28 -10.33
C ALA A 16 -8.74 4.90 -9.83
N ILE A 17 -9.81 5.30 -10.53
CA ILE A 17 -11.20 4.90 -10.22
C ILE A 17 -11.39 3.40 -10.44
N GLU A 18 -10.86 2.85 -11.53
CA GLU A 18 -10.90 1.41 -11.78
C GLU A 18 -10.20 0.64 -10.67
N LEU A 19 -8.98 1.06 -10.33
CA LEU A 19 -8.17 0.45 -9.28
C LEU A 19 -8.87 0.52 -7.93
N LYS A 20 -9.45 1.67 -7.58
CA LYS A 20 -10.27 1.86 -6.38
C LYS A 20 -11.38 0.82 -6.31
N ARG A 21 -12.21 0.70 -7.36
CA ARG A 21 -13.33 -0.27 -7.40
C ARG A 21 -12.84 -1.70 -7.20
N ARG A 22 -11.68 -2.02 -7.78
CA ARG A 22 -11.06 -3.34 -7.67
C ARG A 22 -10.62 -3.64 -6.25
N LEU A 23 -9.99 -2.68 -5.57
CA LEU A 23 -9.62 -2.78 -4.16
C LEU A 23 -10.86 -2.89 -3.24
N GLU A 24 -11.89 -2.09 -3.50
CA GLU A 24 -13.18 -2.16 -2.78
C GLU A 24 -13.85 -3.52 -2.96
N SER A 25 -13.79 -4.12 -4.16
CA SER A 25 -14.32 -5.46 -4.41
C SER A 25 -13.61 -6.57 -3.62
N LYS A 26 -12.40 -6.29 -3.12
CA LYS A 26 -11.64 -7.18 -2.22
C LYS A 26 -11.85 -6.87 -0.74
N GLY A 27 -12.75 -5.94 -0.42
CA GLY A 27 -13.09 -5.59 0.96
C GLY A 27 -12.11 -4.63 1.62
N HIS A 28 -11.36 -3.85 0.84
CA HIS A 28 -10.58 -2.72 1.35
C HIS A 28 -11.42 -1.42 1.28
N ASP A 29 -11.08 -0.46 2.13
CA ASP A 29 -11.65 0.89 2.10
C ASP A 29 -10.68 1.79 1.32
N ALA A 30 -11.00 2.13 0.08
CA ALA A 30 -10.11 2.85 -0.82
C ALA A 30 -10.67 4.21 -1.24
N TRP A 31 -9.82 5.24 -1.25
CA TRP A 31 -10.22 6.59 -1.70
C TRP A 31 -9.16 7.28 -2.56
N LEU A 32 -9.65 8.27 -3.32
CA LEU A 32 -8.86 9.15 -4.18
C LEU A 32 -9.00 10.56 -3.58
N ASP A 33 -7.90 11.23 -3.22
CA ASP A 33 -7.96 12.56 -2.56
C ASP A 33 -7.38 13.70 -3.42
N LEU A 34 -7.13 13.44 -4.70
CA LEU A 34 -6.53 14.42 -5.62
C LEU A 34 -7.52 14.97 -6.66
N SER A 35 -8.79 14.56 -6.59
CA SER A 35 -9.77 14.86 -7.64
C SER A 35 -10.41 16.26 -7.59
N GLU A 36 -10.11 17.07 -6.57
CA GLU A 36 -10.72 18.40 -6.38
C GLU A 36 -9.72 19.46 -5.92
N LEU A 37 -8.45 19.37 -6.36
CA LEU A 37 -7.50 20.44 -6.09
C LEU A 37 -7.89 21.68 -6.90
N LEU A 38 -8.42 22.68 -6.21
CA LEU A 38 -8.69 24.00 -6.76
C LEU A 38 -7.39 24.79 -6.89
N VAL A 39 -7.41 25.81 -7.75
CA VAL A 39 -6.30 26.78 -7.82
C VAL A 39 -6.17 27.44 -6.45
N GLY A 40 -5.06 27.19 -5.76
CA GLY A 40 -4.78 27.71 -4.42
C GLY A 40 -4.74 26.65 -3.32
N ASP A 41 -5.18 25.42 -3.59
CA ASP A 41 -5.08 24.33 -2.62
C ASP A 41 -3.63 23.90 -2.41
N GLU A 42 -3.25 23.76 -1.14
CA GLU A 42 -1.97 23.19 -0.78
C GLU A 42 -2.03 21.67 -0.94
N ILE A 43 -1.70 21.21 -2.16
CA ILE A 43 -1.62 19.79 -2.55
C ILE A 43 -0.83 18.96 -1.53
N ARG A 44 0.10 19.61 -0.81
CA ARG A 44 0.88 19.00 0.27
C ARG A 44 0.06 18.47 1.41
N THR A 45 -0.75 19.35 1.95
CA THR A 45 -1.59 19.07 3.10
C THR A 45 -2.54 17.93 2.80
N LYS A 46 -3.07 17.84 1.58
CA LYS A 46 -3.97 16.74 1.17
C LYS A 46 -3.28 15.39 1.08
N ILE A 47 -2.06 15.36 0.54
CA ILE A 47 -1.30 14.12 0.45
C ILE A 47 -0.84 13.67 1.83
N ASP A 48 -0.39 14.59 2.67
CA ASP A 48 -0.05 14.29 4.06
C ASP A 48 -1.28 13.76 4.82
N GLU A 49 -2.44 14.39 4.68
CA GLU A 49 -3.71 13.92 5.26
C GLU A 49 -4.08 12.51 4.78
N GLY A 50 -3.99 12.25 3.47
CA GLY A 50 -4.27 10.94 2.87
C GLY A 50 -3.32 9.85 3.37
N ILE A 51 -2.04 10.17 3.49
CA ILE A 51 -1.02 9.28 4.04
C ILE A 51 -1.23 9.06 5.55
N GLU A 52 -1.63 10.10 6.29
CA GLU A 52 -1.85 10.01 7.72
C GLU A 52 -3.04 9.12 8.08
N ARG A 53 -4.09 9.14 7.27
CA ARG A 53 -5.35 8.42 7.49
C ARG A 53 -5.37 7.01 6.91
N SER A 54 -4.38 6.64 6.12
CA SER A 54 -4.28 5.33 5.47
C SER A 54 -3.38 4.36 6.23
N ASP A 55 -3.72 3.09 6.11
CA ASP A 55 -2.86 1.98 6.52
C ASP A 55 -1.82 1.69 5.42
N VAL A 56 -2.24 1.88 4.16
CA VAL A 56 -1.45 1.62 2.95
C VAL A 56 -1.60 2.76 1.96
N VAL A 57 -0.50 3.10 1.28
CA VAL A 57 -0.53 4.05 0.17
C VAL A 57 -0.18 3.34 -1.13
N VAL A 58 -1.04 3.49 -2.13
CA VAL A 58 -0.80 3.02 -3.50
C VAL A 58 -0.45 4.22 -4.38
N PHE A 59 0.68 4.10 -5.07
CA PHE A 59 1.24 5.18 -5.90
C PHE A 59 1.14 4.84 -7.37
N VAL A 60 0.29 5.54 -8.11
CA VAL A 60 0.17 5.37 -9.56
C VAL A 60 1.25 6.18 -10.26
N LEU A 61 2.22 5.49 -10.84
CA LEU A 61 3.35 6.05 -11.56
C LEU A 61 3.04 6.16 -13.06
N SER A 62 3.20 7.37 -13.56
CA SER A 62 3.10 7.72 -14.98
C SER A 62 4.02 8.92 -15.26
N PRO A 63 4.35 9.24 -16.53
CA PRO A 63 5.05 10.47 -16.90
C PRO A 63 4.42 11.72 -16.27
N ASP A 64 3.09 11.78 -16.22
CA ASP A 64 2.36 12.93 -15.68
C ASP A 64 2.43 12.99 -14.14
N ALA A 65 2.53 11.86 -13.47
CA ALA A 65 2.74 11.80 -12.02
C ALA A 65 4.16 12.24 -11.65
N ILE A 66 5.20 11.72 -12.34
CA ILE A 66 6.60 12.00 -12.00
C ILE A 66 7.04 13.43 -12.34
N LEU A 67 6.46 14.03 -13.38
CA LEU A 67 6.75 15.42 -13.78
C LEU A 67 6.05 16.44 -12.89
N SER A 68 5.08 16.02 -12.08
CA SER A 68 4.50 16.88 -11.07
C SER A 68 5.60 17.25 -10.05
N ARG A 69 5.63 18.52 -9.63
CA ARG A 69 6.54 19.04 -8.58
C ARG A 69 6.45 18.27 -7.24
N TRP A 70 5.50 17.34 -7.15
CA TRP A 70 5.03 16.65 -5.98
C TRP A 70 5.66 15.26 -5.78
N PHE A 71 6.10 14.60 -6.86
CA PHE A 71 6.61 13.23 -6.80
C PHE A 71 7.83 13.07 -5.88
N ASN A 72 8.76 14.04 -5.90
CA ASN A 72 9.94 14.05 -5.04
C ASN A 72 9.61 14.25 -3.55
N TYR A 73 8.47 14.88 -3.24
CA TYR A 73 8.02 15.05 -1.87
C TYR A 73 7.33 13.78 -1.36
N GLU A 74 6.51 13.12 -2.18
CA GLU A 74 5.85 11.84 -1.84
C GLU A 74 6.87 10.77 -1.50
N LEU A 75 7.92 10.65 -2.31
CA LEU A 75 9.01 9.74 -2.04
C LEU A 75 9.71 10.06 -0.72
N ARG A 76 9.93 11.34 -0.42
CA ARG A 76 10.57 11.76 0.83
C ARG A 76 9.67 11.50 2.05
N VAL A 77 8.37 11.72 1.95
CA VAL A 77 7.40 11.41 3.02
C VAL A 77 7.30 9.91 3.23
N ALA A 78 7.17 9.13 2.15
CA ALA A 78 7.14 7.68 2.20
C ALA A 78 8.40 7.11 2.85
N GLN A 79 9.58 7.61 2.48
CA GLN A 79 10.84 7.23 3.13
C GLN A 79 10.93 7.64 4.59
N THR A 80 10.42 8.82 4.93
CA THR A 80 10.37 9.29 6.33
C THR A 80 9.47 8.39 7.16
N LEU A 81 8.35 7.93 6.59
CA LEU A 81 7.44 7.00 7.24
C LEU A 81 8.06 5.61 7.41
N LEU A 82 8.73 5.09 6.38
CA LEU A 82 9.51 3.85 6.47
C LEU A 82 10.57 3.92 7.59
N ARG A 83 11.22 5.08 7.75
CA ARG A 83 12.23 5.32 8.80
C ARG A 83 11.64 5.53 10.20
N SER A 84 10.40 5.99 10.31
CA SER A 84 9.73 6.32 11.59
C SER A 84 9.25 5.11 12.41
N GLY A 85 9.42 3.88 11.91
CA GLY A 85 8.96 2.66 12.58
C GLY A 85 7.45 2.40 12.47
N LYS A 86 6.65 3.38 12.04
CA LYS A 86 5.27 3.18 11.60
C LYS A 86 5.30 2.57 10.19
N LYS A 87 5.17 1.25 10.10
CA LYS A 87 5.18 0.47 8.85
C LYS A 87 3.93 0.74 7.99
N ARG A 88 3.82 1.93 7.40
CA ARG A 88 2.87 2.22 6.31
C ARG A 88 3.55 1.91 4.98
N PRO A 89 3.27 0.75 4.37
CA PRO A 89 3.92 0.36 3.13
C PRO A 89 3.44 1.26 1.99
N LEU A 90 4.37 1.53 1.07
CA LEU A 90 4.06 2.15 -0.20
C LEU A 90 4.09 1.06 -1.27
N PHE A 91 2.99 0.92 -2.02
CA PHE A 91 2.89 0.01 -3.15
C PHE A 91 2.90 0.80 -4.45
N PRO A 92 4.02 0.80 -5.20
CA PRO A 92 4.09 1.57 -6.43
C PRO A 92 3.52 0.74 -7.60
N VAL A 93 2.62 1.37 -8.35
CA VAL A 93 1.90 0.83 -9.50
C VAL A 93 2.42 1.54 -10.74
N LEU A 94 3.09 0.83 -11.64
CA LEU A 94 3.63 1.42 -12.87
C LEU A 94 2.59 1.35 -13.98
N LEU A 95 1.89 2.45 -14.23
CA LEU A 95 0.85 2.54 -15.26
C LEU A 95 1.44 2.80 -16.64
N ARG A 96 2.44 3.67 -16.73
CA ARG A 96 3.11 4.05 -17.99
C ARG A 96 4.62 4.17 -17.77
N GLU A 97 5.40 4.02 -18.86
CA GLU A 97 6.86 4.16 -18.82
C GLU A 97 7.29 5.49 -18.21
N CYS A 98 8.24 5.45 -17.27
CA CYS A 98 8.74 6.62 -16.57
C CYS A 98 10.26 6.73 -16.80
N THR A 99 10.70 7.70 -17.60
CA THR A 99 12.13 7.83 -17.96
C THR A 99 12.99 8.45 -16.86
N ASN A 100 12.39 9.17 -15.91
CA ASN A 100 13.09 9.95 -14.88
C ASN A 100 12.61 9.54 -13.47
N LEU A 101 12.69 8.26 -13.13
CA LEU A 101 12.40 7.81 -11.77
C LEU A 101 13.49 8.31 -10.81
N PRO A 102 13.13 8.86 -9.64
CA PRO A 102 14.09 9.23 -8.61
C PRO A 102 14.90 8.01 -8.15
N PRO A 103 16.18 8.20 -7.76
CA PRO A 103 17.02 7.12 -7.24
C PRO A 103 16.41 6.39 -6.04
N ASP A 104 15.54 7.09 -5.31
CA ASP A 104 14.76 6.57 -4.19
C ASP A 104 13.85 5.37 -4.53
N LEU A 105 13.56 5.16 -5.82
CA LEU A 105 12.80 4.03 -6.34
C LEU A 105 13.69 2.95 -6.99
N GLU A 106 15.01 3.14 -6.99
CA GLU A 106 15.94 2.16 -7.52
C GLU A 106 15.89 0.87 -6.67
N GLY A 107 15.75 -0.28 -7.34
CA GLY A 107 15.60 -1.58 -6.67
C GLY A 107 14.23 -1.84 -6.03
N VAL A 108 13.28 -0.89 -6.10
CA VAL A 108 11.90 -1.11 -5.66
C VAL A 108 11.14 -1.90 -6.73
N ARG A 109 10.39 -2.93 -6.31
CA ARG A 109 9.53 -3.70 -7.21
C ARG A 109 8.19 -2.99 -7.40
N PHE A 110 7.78 -2.83 -8.65
CA PHE A 110 6.50 -2.27 -9.04
C PHE A 110 5.48 -3.37 -9.36
N ALA A 111 4.21 -3.09 -9.13
CA ALA A 111 3.14 -3.79 -9.84
C ALA A 111 3.02 -3.17 -11.25
N ASP A 112 3.30 -3.95 -12.30
CA ASP A 112 3.41 -3.43 -13.67
C ASP A 112 2.10 -3.52 -14.45
N PHE A 113 1.50 -2.37 -14.76
CA PHE A 113 0.26 -2.25 -15.52
C PHE A 113 0.49 -1.79 -16.96
N ARG A 114 1.74 -1.57 -17.42
CA ARG A 114 2.02 -0.97 -18.74
C ARG A 114 1.53 -1.82 -19.92
N ARG A 115 1.44 -3.14 -19.74
CA ARG A 115 1.16 -4.10 -20.83
C ARG A 115 -0.03 -5.01 -20.52
N ASP A 116 -0.11 -5.51 -19.28
CA ASP A 116 -1.16 -6.43 -18.85
C ASP A 116 -1.70 -5.98 -17.48
N HIS A 117 -2.88 -5.37 -17.50
CA HIS A 117 -3.53 -4.85 -16.30
C HIS A 117 -3.95 -5.98 -15.34
N GLU A 118 -4.24 -7.18 -15.84
CA GLU A 118 -4.59 -8.32 -14.99
C GLU A 118 -3.37 -8.85 -14.25
N GLN A 119 -2.23 -8.90 -14.93
CA GLN A 119 -0.98 -9.29 -14.30
C GLN A 119 -0.54 -8.26 -13.25
N GLY A 120 -0.58 -6.96 -13.59
CA GLY A 120 -0.28 -5.88 -12.64
C GLY A 120 -1.20 -5.91 -11.42
N TRP A 121 -2.49 -6.20 -11.63
CA TRP A 121 -3.44 -6.38 -10.54
C TRP A 121 -3.06 -7.53 -9.60
N LYS A 122 -2.72 -8.71 -10.14
CA LYS A 122 -2.30 -9.87 -9.33
C LYS A 122 -1.07 -9.56 -8.49
N GLU A 123 -0.11 -8.83 -9.04
CA GLU A 123 1.10 -8.41 -8.33
C GLU A 123 0.78 -7.49 -7.14
N LEU A 124 -0.09 -6.50 -7.36
CA LEU A 124 -0.54 -5.61 -6.31
C LEU A 124 -1.34 -6.36 -5.23
N GLU A 125 -2.29 -7.20 -5.63
CA GLU A 125 -3.13 -8.00 -4.74
C GLU A 125 -2.27 -8.95 -3.87
N GLN A 126 -1.29 -9.60 -4.47
CA GLN A 126 -0.34 -10.44 -3.75
C GLN A 126 0.46 -9.63 -2.73
N GLY A 127 0.96 -8.45 -3.10
CA GLY A 127 1.70 -7.57 -2.21
C GLY A 127 0.87 -7.11 -1.01
N LEU A 128 -0.37 -6.68 -1.25
CA LEU A 128 -1.31 -6.28 -0.20
C LEU A 128 -1.63 -7.44 0.74
N SER A 129 -1.93 -8.62 0.19
CA SER A 129 -2.24 -9.82 0.97
C SER A 129 -1.06 -10.24 1.88
N GLN A 130 0.18 -10.16 1.37
CA GLN A 130 1.37 -10.46 2.16
C GLN A 130 1.55 -9.46 3.30
N TRP A 131 1.37 -8.17 3.03
CA TRP A 131 1.45 -7.14 4.06
C TRP A 131 0.38 -7.31 5.14
N GLU A 132 -0.87 -7.58 4.77
CA GLU A 132 -1.95 -7.82 5.74
C GLU A 132 -1.63 -9.00 6.67
N ARG A 133 -1.04 -10.08 6.15
CA ARG A 133 -0.60 -11.22 6.97
C ARG A 133 0.50 -10.88 7.97
N VAL A 134 1.40 -9.95 7.62
CA VAL A 134 2.46 -9.48 8.52
C VAL A 134 1.89 -8.56 9.61
N GLN A 135 0.84 -7.79 9.30
CA GLN A 135 0.23 -6.87 10.26
C GLN A 135 -0.84 -7.50 11.16
N GLN A 136 -1.39 -8.65 10.78
CA GLN A 136 -2.21 -9.44 11.69
C GLN A 136 -1.30 -10.01 12.80
N PRO A 137 -1.55 -9.68 14.08
CA PRO A 137 -0.88 -10.39 15.15
C PRO A 137 -1.29 -11.87 15.03
N SER A 138 -0.33 -12.74 14.71
CA SER A 138 0.19 -13.59 15.76
C SER A 138 -0.77 -13.92 16.89
N SER A 139 -1.92 -14.58 16.68
CA SER A 139 -2.78 -14.96 17.82
C SER A 139 -1.90 -15.73 18.82
N PRO A 140 -1.61 -15.22 20.03
CA PRO A 140 -0.92 -16.01 21.01
C PRO A 140 -1.94 -17.01 21.54
N HIS A 141 -1.51 -18.27 21.74
CA HIS A 141 -2.18 -19.29 22.55
C HIS A 141 -3.09 -20.28 21.81
N ALA A 142 -2.49 -21.37 21.32
CA ALA A 142 -2.96 -22.68 21.79
C ALA A 142 -2.14 -23.00 23.07
N PRO A 143 -2.76 -23.31 24.21
CA PRO A 143 -2.00 -23.82 25.36
C PRO A 143 -1.32 -25.13 24.96
N PRO A 144 -0.13 -25.44 25.51
CA PRO A 144 0.41 -26.79 25.39
C PRO A 144 -0.61 -27.76 25.98
N SER A 145 -1.02 -28.75 25.20
CA SER A 145 -1.74 -29.91 25.71
C SER A 145 -0.92 -30.49 26.86
N ARG A 146 -1.38 -30.32 28.10
CA ARG A 146 -0.86 -31.08 29.23
C ARG A 146 -1.24 -32.52 28.96
N SER A 147 -0.30 -33.32 28.50
CA SER A 147 -0.34 -34.77 28.71
C SER A 147 -0.52 -35.01 30.21
N GLU A 148 -1.59 -35.73 30.55
CA GLU A 148 -1.91 -36.24 31.88
C GLU A 148 -0.67 -36.75 32.65
N PRO A 149 -0.59 -36.54 33.97
CA PRO A 149 0.44 -37.18 34.75
C PRO A 149 0.18 -38.69 34.81
N ALA A 150 1.18 -39.48 34.41
CA ALA A 150 1.21 -40.92 34.65
C ALA A 150 1.09 -41.18 36.16
N GLN A 151 0.07 -41.92 36.56
CA GLN A 151 -0.03 -42.47 37.91
C GLN A 151 1.10 -43.49 38.11
N PRO A 152 1.85 -43.45 39.23
CA PRO A 152 2.76 -44.53 39.56
C PRO A 152 1.97 -45.77 39.99
N PRO A 153 2.43 -46.99 39.68
CA PRO A 153 1.82 -48.19 40.23
C PRO A 153 2.02 -48.22 41.75
N ILE A 154 0.92 -48.50 42.44
CA ILE A 154 0.83 -48.67 43.88
C ILE A 154 1.54 -49.99 44.20
N SER A 155 2.64 -49.95 44.95
CA SER A 155 3.25 -51.16 45.52
C SER A 155 2.35 -51.70 46.64
N GLY A 156 1.88 -52.93 46.48
CA GLY A 156 1.11 -53.69 47.47
C GLY A 156 0.82 -55.10 46.99
#